data_AF-A0A5N5HMS0-F1
#
_entry.id   AF-A0A5N5HMS0-F1
#
_cell.length_a   1.000
_cell.length_b   1.000
_cell.length_c   1.000
_cell.angle_alpha   90.00
_cell.angle_beta   90.00
_cell.angle_gamma   90.00
#
_symmetry.space_group_name_H-M   'P 1'
#
loop_
_entity.id
_entity.type
_entity.pdbx_description
1 polymer ?
#
loop_
_entity_poly.entity_id
_entity_poly.type
_entity_poly.pdbx_seq_one_letter_code
_entity_poly.pdbx_strand_id
1 'polypeptide(L)'
;MQGLGIRREKQREMFCRSSSSRSAAKALEVTRFNSQQQQVYQPFRPLPSPIPSKFRSLDANGRLEILANSLGLWFEYAPLIPSLTQEGFTPLTIEEITSISSVEQNRLVVAAKVNDSLVQSNTDLEIVSEFDLGGFKLLYEIRLLSVQQRAAAAYFIIENKLDAKGT
;
A
#
# COMPACT_ATOMS: atom_id res chain seq x y z
N MET A 1 -17.60 95.79 1.01
CA MET A 1 -19.03 95.58 0.72
C MET A 1 -19.22 94.20 0.12
N GLN A 2 -20.30 93.55 0.55
CA GLN A 2 -21.02 92.36 0.08
C GLN A 2 -20.66 91.70 -1.28
N GLY A 3 -20.92 90.39 -1.35
CA GLY A 3 -21.34 89.64 -2.56
C GLY A 3 -20.31 88.63 -3.09
N LEU A 4 -20.48 87.32 -2.96
CA LEU A 4 -21.33 86.38 -3.75
C LEU A 4 -21.09 86.40 -5.27
N GLY A 5 -20.64 85.27 -5.82
CA GLY A 5 -20.56 84.94 -7.25
C GLY A 5 -19.90 83.57 -7.45
N ILE A 6 -20.63 82.45 -7.43
CA ILE A 6 -21.30 81.77 -8.56
C ILE A 6 -20.34 81.01 -9.51
N ARG A 7 -20.44 79.67 -9.42
CA ARG A 7 -20.38 78.60 -10.46
C ARG A 7 -19.21 78.47 -11.45
N ARG A 8 -18.70 77.23 -11.44
CA ARG A 8 -18.61 76.23 -12.54
C ARG A 8 -17.29 76.08 -13.31
N GLU A 9 -17.13 74.80 -13.69
CA GLU A 9 -16.44 74.29 -14.87
C GLU A 9 -14.91 74.11 -14.82
N LYS A 10 -14.56 72.90 -14.37
CA LYS A 10 -13.63 71.96 -15.00
C LYS A 10 -12.56 72.56 -15.92
N GLN A 11 -11.36 72.60 -15.36
CA GLN A 11 -10.07 72.70 -16.03
C GLN A 11 -9.97 71.73 -17.22
N ARG A 12 -9.75 72.34 -18.37
CA ARG A 12 -9.00 71.79 -19.47
C ARG A 12 -7.49 71.84 -19.14
N GLU A 13 -6.81 70.85 -19.69
CA GLU A 13 -5.46 70.92 -20.25
C GLU A 13 -4.24 70.80 -19.34
N MET A 14 -3.44 69.80 -19.75
CA MET A 14 -1.99 69.85 -19.93
C MET A 14 -1.14 70.23 -18.73
N PHE A 15 -0.24 69.32 -18.34
CA PHE A 15 1.14 69.38 -18.84
C PHE A 15 2.00 68.33 -18.10
N CYS A 16 2.64 67.48 -18.90
CA CYS A 16 3.98 66.92 -18.76
C CYS A 16 4.71 66.97 -17.38
N ARG A 17 5.37 65.83 -17.11
CA ARG A 17 6.72 65.69 -16.50
C ARG A 17 6.89 65.62 -14.98
N SER A 18 7.35 64.43 -14.58
CA SER A 18 8.56 64.14 -13.78
C SER A 18 8.68 64.64 -12.33
N SER A 19 8.69 63.64 -11.44
CA SER A 19 9.76 63.34 -10.48
C SER A 19 9.90 64.14 -9.18
N SER A 20 9.77 63.37 -8.09
CA SER A 20 10.56 63.41 -6.85
C SER A 20 10.17 64.41 -5.74
N SER A 21 9.64 63.90 -4.62
CA SER A 21 10.40 63.83 -3.36
C SER A 21 9.58 63.28 -2.16
N ARG A 22 10.25 62.40 -1.40
CA ARG A 22 10.19 62.12 0.06
C ARG A 22 8.94 61.48 0.71
N SER A 23 9.14 60.20 1.04
CA SER A 23 9.05 59.58 2.39
C SER A 23 7.71 59.56 3.15
N ALA A 24 7.12 58.38 3.31
CA ALA A 24 7.02 57.64 4.59
C ALA A 24 6.02 56.47 4.51
N ALA A 25 6.31 55.41 5.29
CA ALA A 25 5.47 54.23 5.62
C ALA A 25 5.23 53.24 4.45
N LYS A 26 6.04 52.19 4.28
CA LYS A 26 6.17 50.96 5.10
C LYS A 26 4.85 50.17 5.21
N ALA A 27 4.93 48.93 4.73
CA ALA A 27 4.00 47.82 4.84
C ALA A 27 2.82 47.82 3.86
N LEU A 28 2.91 46.96 2.85
CA LEU A 28 1.96 45.85 2.61
C LEU A 28 2.69 44.84 1.73
N GLU A 29 3.46 43.99 2.40
CA GLU A 29 4.16 42.86 1.80
C GLU A 29 3.18 41.70 1.59
N VAL A 30 3.19 41.21 0.37
CA VAL A 30 2.76 39.91 -0.13
C VAL A 30 2.63 38.85 0.96
N THR A 31 1.45 38.25 1.10
CA THR A 31 1.33 36.90 1.67
C THR A 31 0.54 36.01 0.73
N ARG A 32 1.27 35.40 -0.21
CA ARG A 32 0.85 34.13 -0.80
C ARG A 32 1.01 33.09 0.30
N PHE A 33 -0.09 32.65 0.92
CA PHE A 33 -0.07 31.48 1.77
C PHE A 33 0.16 30.24 0.91
N ASN A 34 1.40 29.75 0.90
CA ASN A 34 1.74 28.45 0.37
C ASN A 34 1.15 27.40 1.33
N SER A 35 0.10 26.69 0.91
CA SER A 35 -0.50 25.60 1.68
C SER A 35 0.45 24.41 1.72
N GLN A 36 1.43 24.44 2.62
CA GLN A 36 2.18 23.24 2.97
C GLN A 36 1.20 22.28 3.65
N GLN A 37 0.73 21.30 2.88
CA GLN A 37 -0.06 20.19 3.41
C GLN A 37 0.77 19.50 4.49
N GLN A 38 0.41 19.73 5.74
CA GLN A 38 0.92 18.95 6.86
C GLN A 38 0.48 17.51 6.62
N GLN A 39 1.39 16.67 6.15
CA GLN A 39 1.21 15.23 6.06
C GLN A 39 1.02 14.69 7.48
N VAL A 40 -0.25 14.66 7.93
CA VAL A 40 -0.64 13.99 9.17
C VAL A 40 -0.20 12.53 9.04
N TYR A 41 0.57 12.05 10.02
CA TYR A 41 1.03 10.67 10.06
C TYR A 41 -0.14 9.72 9.86
N GLN A 42 -0.13 9.02 8.72
CA GLN A 42 -0.99 7.88 8.49
C GLN A 42 -0.25 6.64 9.02
N PRO A 43 -0.85 5.87 9.95
CA PRO A 43 -0.30 4.58 10.34
C PRO A 43 -0.04 3.74 9.10
N PHE A 44 1.12 3.10 9.04
CA PHE A 44 1.48 2.26 7.90
C PHE A 44 0.43 1.15 7.70
N ARG A 45 -0.27 1.21 6.57
CA ARG A 45 -1.13 0.12 6.09
C ARG A 45 -0.44 -0.56 4.91
N PRO A 46 0.11 -1.77 5.07
CA PRO A 46 0.69 -2.48 3.94
C PRO A 46 -0.35 -2.70 2.86
N LEU A 47 0.07 -2.59 1.60
CA LEU A 47 -0.78 -2.86 0.44
C LEU A 47 -1.29 -4.31 0.51
N PRO A 48 -2.60 -4.55 0.27
CA PRO A 48 -3.14 -5.90 0.25
C PRO A 48 -2.49 -6.69 -0.88
N SER A 49 -2.11 -7.94 -0.60
CA SER A 49 -1.82 -8.91 -1.65
C SER A 49 -3.08 -9.09 -2.51
N PRO A 50 -2.98 -9.11 -3.84
CA PRO A 50 -4.16 -9.21 -4.70
C PRO A 50 -4.87 -10.55 -4.46
N ILE A 51 -6.15 -10.47 -4.07
CA ILE A 51 -6.99 -11.66 -3.94
C ILE A 51 -7.27 -12.20 -5.35
N PRO A 52 -7.14 -13.52 -5.58
CA PRO A 52 -7.50 -14.15 -6.85
C PRO A 52 -8.93 -13.76 -7.28
N SER A 53 -9.12 -13.48 -8.56
CA SER A 53 -10.41 -13.02 -9.11
C SER A 53 -11.58 -13.96 -8.75
N LYS A 54 -11.31 -15.27 -8.63
CA LYS A 54 -12.30 -16.29 -8.24
C LYS A 54 -12.88 -16.12 -6.83
N PHE A 55 -12.17 -15.46 -5.91
CA PHE A 55 -12.62 -15.26 -4.53
C PHE A 55 -13.07 -13.83 -4.23
N ARG A 56 -12.88 -12.90 -5.17
CA ARG A 56 -13.17 -11.48 -4.98
C ARG A 56 -14.66 -11.19 -4.80
N SER A 57 -15.53 -11.96 -5.44
CA SER A 57 -16.99 -11.79 -5.36
C SER A 57 -17.61 -12.41 -4.11
N LEU A 58 -16.85 -13.18 -3.33
CA LEU A 58 -17.34 -13.83 -2.12
C LEU A 58 -17.39 -12.84 -0.96
N ASP A 59 -18.40 -13.00 -0.11
CA ASP A 59 -18.52 -12.32 1.18
C ASP A 59 -17.53 -12.93 2.21
N ALA A 60 -17.46 -12.33 3.39
CA ALA A 60 -16.55 -12.78 4.45
C ALA A 60 -16.78 -14.25 4.83
N ASN A 61 -18.05 -14.69 4.89
CA ASN A 61 -18.39 -16.07 5.24
C ASN A 61 -17.94 -17.05 4.15
N GLY A 62 -18.19 -16.75 2.87
CA GLY A 62 -17.71 -17.60 1.77
C GLY A 62 -16.17 -17.73 1.74
N ARG A 63 -15.44 -16.68 2.11
CA ARG A 63 -13.97 -16.73 2.23
C ARG A 63 -13.51 -17.57 3.42
N LEU A 64 -14.23 -17.50 4.55
CA LEU A 64 -13.98 -18.36 5.71
C LEU A 64 -14.26 -19.83 5.38
N GLU A 65 -15.31 -20.13 4.63
CA GLU A 65 -15.59 -21.50 4.17
C GLU A 65 -14.49 -22.06 3.27
N ILE A 66 -13.91 -21.24 2.38
CA ILE A 66 -12.76 -21.64 1.56
C ILE A 66 -11.56 -22.00 2.44
N LEU A 67 -11.27 -21.18 3.47
CA LEU A 67 -10.16 -21.44 4.39
C LEU A 67 -10.42 -22.70 5.22
N ALA A 68 -11.62 -22.83 5.79
CA ALA A 68 -11.99 -23.96 6.66
C ALA A 68 -11.91 -25.30 5.92
N ASN A 69 -12.34 -25.34 4.65
CA ASN A 69 -12.30 -26.54 3.83
C ASN A 69 -11.03 -26.64 2.96
N SER A 70 -10.09 -25.69 3.08
CA SER A 70 -8.87 -25.59 2.26
C SER A 70 -9.15 -25.76 0.76
N LEU A 71 -10.14 -25.04 0.23
CA LEU A 71 -10.61 -25.19 -1.15
C LEU A 71 -9.66 -24.49 -2.14
N GLY A 72 -8.74 -25.26 -2.73
CA GLY A 72 -7.80 -24.80 -3.74
C GLY A 72 -6.35 -24.98 -3.28
N LEU A 73 -5.42 -24.35 -4.01
CA LEU A 73 -4.01 -24.39 -3.63
C LEU A 73 -3.74 -23.40 -2.50
N TRP A 74 -2.76 -23.73 -1.66
CA TRP A 74 -2.49 -22.97 -0.44
C TRP A 74 -2.14 -21.50 -0.70
N PHE A 75 -1.44 -21.21 -1.79
CA PHE A 75 -1.10 -19.85 -2.19
C PHE A 75 -2.29 -19.08 -2.78
N GLU A 76 -3.37 -19.76 -3.17
CA GLU A 76 -4.58 -19.11 -3.69
C GLU A 76 -5.50 -18.65 -2.56
N TYR A 77 -5.64 -19.45 -1.50
CA TYR A 77 -6.46 -19.07 -0.34
C TYR A 77 -5.67 -18.28 0.72
N ALA A 78 -4.34 -18.35 0.75
CA ALA A 78 -3.52 -17.58 1.70
C ALA A 78 -3.78 -16.05 1.67
N PRO A 79 -3.98 -15.39 0.51
CA PRO A 79 -4.36 -13.98 0.43
C PRO A 79 -5.72 -13.63 1.07
N LEU A 80 -6.59 -14.62 1.33
CA LEU A 80 -7.86 -14.40 2.02
C LEU A 80 -7.65 -14.04 3.49
N ILE A 81 -6.61 -14.57 4.13
CA ILE A 81 -6.28 -14.30 5.54
C ILE A 81 -6.08 -12.79 5.77
N PRO A 82 -5.14 -12.09 5.10
CA PRO A 82 -4.96 -10.66 5.30
C PRO A 82 -6.17 -9.84 4.83
N SER A 83 -6.95 -10.33 3.85
CA SER A 83 -8.21 -9.68 3.47
C SER A 83 -9.23 -9.71 4.60
N LEU A 84 -9.42 -10.86 5.25
CA LEU A 84 -10.32 -10.99 6.40
C LEU A 84 -9.82 -10.17 7.59
N THR A 85 -8.50 -10.13 7.82
CA THR A 85 -7.94 -9.27 8.86
C THR A 85 -8.25 -7.78 8.64
N GLN A 86 -8.25 -7.32 7.38
CA GLN A 86 -8.63 -5.95 7.04
C GLN A 86 -10.11 -5.67 7.24
N GLU A 87 -10.96 -6.69 7.12
CA GLU A 87 -12.41 -6.62 7.39
C GLU A 87 -12.75 -6.68 8.89
N GLY A 88 -11.76 -6.88 9.75
CA GLY A 88 -11.90 -6.85 11.20
C GLY A 88 -11.80 -8.21 11.90
N PHE A 89 -11.55 -9.29 11.16
CA PHE A 89 -11.34 -10.61 11.75
C PHE A 89 -9.98 -10.68 12.44
N THR A 90 -9.94 -11.13 13.69
CA THR A 90 -8.66 -11.38 14.37
C THR A 90 -8.10 -12.75 13.97
N PRO A 91 -6.78 -12.98 14.02
CA PRO A 91 -6.20 -14.30 13.75
C PRO A 91 -6.81 -15.41 14.62
N LEU A 92 -7.14 -15.10 15.87
CA LEU A 92 -7.83 -16.02 16.78
C LEU A 92 -9.23 -16.37 16.28
N THR A 93 -10.02 -15.38 15.86
CA THR A 93 -11.35 -15.62 15.29
C THR A 93 -11.28 -16.46 14.02
N ILE A 94 -10.28 -16.23 13.16
CA ILE A 94 -10.07 -17.05 11.96
C ILE A 94 -9.70 -18.48 12.36
N GLU A 95 -8.86 -18.66 13.37
CA GLU A 95 -8.46 -19.97 13.90
C GLU A 95 -9.64 -20.74 14.48
N GLU A 96 -10.52 -20.10 15.24
CA GLU A 96 -11.72 -20.71 15.81
C GLU A 96 -12.67 -21.24 14.72
N ILE A 97 -12.78 -20.53 13.59
CA ILE A 97 -13.69 -20.89 12.49
C ILE A 97 -13.06 -21.92 11.55
N THR A 98 -11.79 -21.74 11.20
CA THR A 98 -11.11 -22.51 10.14
C THR A 98 -10.24 -23.64 10.68
N SER A 99 -10.01 -23.68 11.99
CA SER A 99 -9.01 -24.55 12.65
C SER A 99 -7.56 -24.34 12.18
N ILE A 100 -7.28 -23.27 11.42
CA ILE A 100 -5.91 -22.92 11.00
C ILE A 100 -5.28 -22.07 12.11
N SER A 101 -4.23 -22.58 12.75
CA SER A 101 -3.59 -21.87 13.86
C SER A 101 -3.08 -20.50 13.45
N SER A 102 -3.11 -19.51 14.36
CA SER A 102 -2.63 -18.15 14.11
C SER A 102 -1.17 -18.13 13.61
N VAL A 103 -0.34 -19.06 14.09
CA VAL A 103 1.04 -19.24 13.62
C VAL A 103 1.08 -19.75 12.18
N GLU A 104 0.24 -20.72 11.85
CA GLU A 104 0.15 -21.28 10.50
C GLU A 104 -0.45 -20.29 9.49
N GLN A 105 -1.42 -19.48 9.90
CA GLN A 105 -1.93 -18.36 9.12
C GLN A 105 -0.80 -17.43 8.68
N ASN A 106 0.06 -17.00 9.63
CA ASN A 106 1.22 -16.18 9.30
C ASN A 106 2.19 -16.90 8.34
N ARG A 107 2.42 -18.21 8.55
CA ARG A 107 3.29 -19.00 7.65
C ARG A 107 2.74 -19.04 6.23
N LEU A 108 1.46 -19.34 6.06
CA LEU A 108 0.79 -19.36 4.76
C LEU A 108 0.91 -18.03 4.03
N VAL A 109 0.62 -16.93 4.72
CA VAL A 109 0.68 -15.58 4.13
C VAL A 109 2.09 -15.21 3.69
N VAL A 110 3.09 -15.49 4.52
CA VAL A 110 4.49 -15.18 4.20
C VAL A 110 5.02 -16.08 3.09
N ALA A 111 4.72 -17.39 3.14
CA ALA A 111 5.10 -18.34 2.11
C ALA A 111 4.47 -17.99 0.76
N ALA A 112 3.24 -17.49 0.73
CA ALA A 112 2.57 -17.09 -0.50
C ALA A 112 3.29 -15.92 -1.16
N LYS A 113 3.75 -14.94 -0.36
CA LYS A 113 4.59 -13.84 -0.85
C LYS A 113 5.95 -14.31 -1.38
N VAL A 114 6.51 -15.36 -0.79
CA VAL A 114 7.74 -15.99 -1.30
C VAL A 114 7.47 -16.68 -2.63
N ASN A 115 6.38 -17.45 -2.75
CA ASN A 115 5.96 -18.08 -4.00
C ASN A 115 5.72 -17.04 -5.10
N ASP A 116 4.98 -15.97 -4.81
CA ASP A 116 4.78 -14.84 -5.74
C ASP A 116 6.11 -14.26 -6.22
N SER A 117 7.10 -14.13 -5.32
CA SER A 117 8.42 -13.61 -5.69
C SER A 117 9.21 -14.56 -6.60
N LEU A 118 9.00 -15.88 -6.50
CA LEU A 118 9.60 -16.87 -7.40
C LEU A 118 8.98 -16.80 -8.79
N VAL A 119 7.66 -16.66 -8.86
CA VAL A 119 6.92 -16.49 -10.13
C VAL A 119 7.33 -15.20 -10.82
N GLN A 120 7.42 -14.10 -10.07
CA GLN A 120 7.84 -12.79 -10.60
C GLN A 120 9.29 -12.75 -11.08
N SER A 121 10.16 -13.62 -10.54
CA SER A 121 11.57 -13.68 -10.93
C SER A 121 11.86 -14.58 -12.13
N ASN A 122 10.83 -15.06 -12.85
CA ASN A 122 10.95 -16.03 -13.94
C ASN A 122 11.66 -17.32 -13.52
N THR A 123 11.41 -17.80 -12.29
CA THR A 123 11.82 -19.15 -11.88
C THR A 123 11.03 -20.16 -12.70
N ASP A 124 11.63 -21.32 -12.99
CA ASP A 124 10.95 -22.38 -13.72
C ASP A 124 9.64 -22.77 -13.01
N LEU A 125 8.54 -22.78 -13.77
CA LEU A 125 7.21 -23.09 -13.24
C LEU A 125 7.13 -24.54 -12.75
N GLU A 126 7.91 -25.45 -13.33
CA GLU A 126 8.00 -26.83 -12.86
C GLU A 126 8.51 -26.86 -11.41
N ILE A 127 9.57 -26.11 -11.12
CA ILE A 127 10.14 -26.00 -9.76
C ILE A 127 9.17 -25.32 -8.80
N VAL A 128 8.43 -24.30 -9.25
CA VAL A 128 7.42 -23.65 -8.39
C VAL A 128 6.27 -24.62 -8.07
N SER A 129 5.84 -25.44 -9.04
CA SER A 129 4.75 -26.40 -8.87
C SER A 129 5.06 -27.54 -7.90
N GLU A 130 6.34 -27.87 -7.69
CA GLU A 130 6.76 -28.83 -6.66
C GLU A 130 6.36 -28.39 -5.23
N PHE A 131 6.13 -27.09 -5.01
CA PHE A 131 5.68 -26.55 -3.72
C PHE A 131 4.15 -26.55 -3.54
N ASP A 132 3.37 -26.95 -4.55
CA ASP A 132 1.90 -26.90 -4.52
C ASP A 132 1.34 -27.81 -3.40
N LEU A 133 1.97 -28.95 -3.16
CA LEU A 133 1.56 -29.94 -2.16
C LEU A 133 2.27 -29.72 -0.81
N GLY A 134 1.90 -28.67 -0.10
CA GLY A 134 2.37 -28.45 1.27
C GLY A 134 3.79 -27.85 1.37
N GLY A 135 4.34 -27.33 0.27
CA GLY A 135 5.65 -26.68 0.22
C GLY A 135 5.73 -25.33 0.95
N PHE A 136 4.61 -24.80 1.45
CA PHE A 136 4.57 -23.52 2.15
C PHE A 136 5.50 -23.46 3.38
N LYS A 137 5.71 -24.57 4.08
CA LYS A 137 6.63 -24.63 5.24
C LYS A 137 8.08 -24.42 4.81
N LEU A 138 8.49 -25.01 3.70
CA LEU A 138 9.84 -24.84 3.13
C LEU A 138 10.04 -23.42 2.61
N LEU A 139 9.05 -22.89 1.88
CA LEU A 139 9.09 -21.51 1.39
C LEU A 139 9.09 -20.48 2.52
N TYR A 140 8.50 -20.80 3.67
CA TYR A 140 8.55 -19.94 4.84
C TYR A 140 9.97 -19.81 5.40
N GLU A 141 10.81 -20.84 5.35
CA GLU A 141 12.16 -20.78 5.90
C GLU A 141 13.09 -19.87 5.08
N ILE A 142 12.92 -19.85 3.75
CA ILE A 142 13.71 -18.98 2.86
C ILE A 142 13.21 -17.52 2.80
N ARG A 143 12.23 -17.13 3.62
CA ARG A 143 11.59 -15.79 3.59
C ARG A 143 12.55 -14.61 3.74
N LEU A 144 13.67 -14.80 4.43
CA LEU A 144 14.66 -13.75 4.71
C LEU A 144 15.63 -13.53 3.54
N LEU A 145 15.66 -14.44 2.57
CA LEU A 145 16.54 -14.35 1.41
C LEU A 145 16.03 -13.31 0.40
N SER A 146 16.96 -12.78 -0.41
CA SER A 146 16.62 -11.92 -1.55
C SER A 146 15.88 -12.71 -2.64
N VAL A 147 15.21 -12.03 -3.58
CA VAL A 147 14.47 -12.69 -4.66
C VAL A 147 15.34 -13.67 -5.47
N GLN A 148 16.56 -13.26 -5.81
CA GLN A 148 17.50 -14.14 -6.54
C GLN A 148 17.95 -15.34 -5.68
N GLN A 149 18.21 -15.12 -4.39
CA GLN A 149 18.60 -16.18 -3.47
C GLN A 149 17.45 -17.16 -3.22
N ARG A 150 16.19 -16.70 -3.20
CA ARG A 150 15.02 -17.56 -3.06
C ARG A 150 14.89 -18.53 -4.23
N ALA A 151 15.09 -18.06 -5.46
CA ALA A 151 15.07 -18.93 -6.64
C ALA A 151 16.15 -20.02 -6.51
N ALA A 152 17.41 -19.65 -6.25
CA ALA A 152 18.49 -20.61 -6.06
C ALA A 152 18.23 -21.58 -4.90
N ALA A 153 17.69 -21.10 -3.78
CA ALA A 153 17.34 -21.95 -2.64
C ALA A 153 16.18 -22.91 -2.96
N ALA A 154 15.18 -22.48 -3.73
CA ALA A 154 14.09 -23.35 -4.18
C ALA A 154 14.61 -24.52 -5.01
N TYR A 155 15.50 -24.26 -5.98
CA TYR A 155 16.19 -25.34 -6.73
C TYR A 155 16.92 -26.29 -5.79
N PHE A 156 17.71 -25.76 -4.86
CA PHE A 156 18.48 -26.56 -3.91
C PHE A 156 17.60 -27.45 -3.02
N ILE A 157 16.45 -26.92 -2.55
CA ILE A 157 15.48 -27.65 -1.73
C ILE A 157 14.91 -28.85 -2.50
N ILE A 158 14.53 -28.65 -3.77
CA ILE A 158 13.97 -29.72 -4.61
C ILE A 158 15.04 -30.76 -4.96
N GLU A 159 16.22 -30.31 -5.37
CA GLU A 159 17.35 -31.18 -5.75
C GLU A 159 17.77 -32.11 -4.60
N ASN A 160 17.80 -31.58 -3.37
CA ASN A 160 18.24 -32.31 -2.18
C ASN A 160 17.08 -32.93 -1.38
N LYS A 161 15.83 -32.78 -1.84
CA LYS A 161 14.62 -33.28 -1.17
C LYS A 161 14.56 -32.89 0.31
N LEU A 162 14.86 -31.63 0.60
CA LEU A 162 14.91 -31.14 1.97
C LEU A 162 13.51 -31.11 2.59
N ASP A 163 13.42 -31.50 3.85
CA ASP A 163 12.21 -31.33 4.66
C ASP A 163 12.31 -30.05 5.51
N ALA A 164 11.18 -29.60 6.05
CA ALA A 164 11.13 -28.39 6.88
C ALA A 164 11.91 -28.49 8.20
N LYS A 165 12.55 -29.63 8.50
CA LYS A 165 13.48 -29.81 9.63
C LYS A 165 14.95 -29.71 9.21
N GLY A 166 15.25 -29.84 7.91
CA GLY A 166 16.59 -29.83 7.32
C GLY A 166 16.98 -28.53 6.61
N THR A 167 16.12 -27.52 6.58
CA THR A 167 16.38 -26.15 6.10
C THR A 167 16.52 -25.17 7.26
#